data_AF-A0A8J7BNQ7-F1
#
_entry.id   AF-A0A8J7BNQ7-F1
#
_cell.length_a   1.000
_cell.length_b   1.000
_cell.length_c   1.000
_cell.angle_alpha   90.00
_cell.angle_beta   90.00
_cell.angle_gamma   90.00
#
_symmetry.space_group_name_H-M   'P 1'
#
loop_
_entity.id
_entity.type
_entity.pdbx_description
1 polymer ?
#
loop_
_entity_poly.entity_id
_entity_poly.type
_entity_poly.pdbx_seq_one_letter_code
_entity_poly.pdbx_strand_id
1 'polypeptide(L)'
;MHLSADPANPTPSTIEKKLALLQKVRDELGSGDTIRRLFFGDLTPIALQPGGAGTVVHLYNKADDVTIAYCATYDVFLAARPGRVIEFDPAEIK
;
A
#
# COMPACT_ATOMS: atom_id res chain seq x y z
N MET A 1 -20.46 23.25 -19.34
CA MET A 1 -21.28 22.34 -18.52
C MET A 1 -20.56 22.15 -17.20
N HIS A 2 -21.03 22.82 -16.13
CA HIS A 2 -20.48 22.64 -14.78
C HIS A 2 -21.13 21.37 -14.20
N LEU A 3 -20.33 20.34 -13.93
CA LEU A 3 -20.80 19.18 -13.17
C LEU A 3 -20.81 19.60 -11.68
N SER A 4 -22.00 19.77 -11.13
CA SER A 4 -22.19 19.91 -9.68
C SER A 4 -21.81 18.61 -8.99
N ALA A 5 -20.93 18.67 -8.00
CA ALA A 5 -20.65 17.54 -7.13
C ALA A 5 -21.85 17.30 -6.20
N ASP A 6 -22.36 16.08 -6.20
CA ASP A 6 -23.46 15.62 -5.36
C ASP A 6 -22.95 15.35 -3.93
N PRO A 7 -23.53 15.95 -2.87
CA PRO A 7 -23.01 15.85 -1.50
C PRO A 7 -23.24 14.47 -0.84
N ALA A 8 -23.91 13.53 -1.51
CA ALA A 8 -24.17 12.18 -1.00
C ALA A 8 -23.04 11.16 -1.29
N ASN A 9 -22.00 11.55 -2.04
CA ASN A 9 -20.87 10.68 -2.33
C ASN A 9 -19.56 11.42 -2.02
N PRO A 10 -18.93 11.20 -0.85
CA PRO A 10 -17.62 11.80 -0.59
C PRO A 10 -16.68 11.31 -1.70
N THR A 11 -16.17 12.25 -2.50
CA THR A 11 -15.14 11.92 -3.47
C THR A 11 -13.99 11.27 -2.68
N PRO A 12 -13.56 10.04 -3.01
CA PRO A 12 -12.57 9.36 -2.20
C PRO A 12 -11.32 10.24 -2.10
N SER A 13 -10.79 10.36 -0.89
CA SER A 13 -9.55 11.09 -0.62
C SER A 13 -8.42 10.54 -1.50
N THR A 14 -7.39 11.36 -1.76
CA THR A 14 -6.28 10.97 -2.62
C THR A 14 -5.63 9.66 -2.15
N ILE A 15 -5.51 9.45 -0.84
CA ILE A 15 -4.98 8.21 -0.27
C ILE A 15 -5.92 7.02 -0.48
N GLU A 16 -7.23 7.16 -0.24
CA GLU A 16 -8.19 6.08 -0.48
C GLU A 16 -8.16 5.62 -1.94
N LYS A 17 -7.97 6.54 -2.89
CA LYS A 17 -7.79 6.19 -4.31
C LYS A 17 -6.49 5.40 -4.54
N LYS A 18 -5.37 5.81 -3.95
CA LYS A 18 -4.10 5.08 -4.04
C LYS A 18 -4.24 3.66 -3.48
N LEU A 19 -4.85 3.52 -2.30
CA LEU A 19 -5.07 2.22 -1.66
C LEU A 19 -6.01 1.33 -2.47
N ALA A 20 -7.07 1.90 -3.04
CA ALA A 20 -7.96 1.17 -3.94
C ALA A 20 -7.25 0.68 -5.22
N LEU A 21 -6.25 1.42 -5.73
CA LEU A 21 -5.43 0.97 -6.85
C LEU A 21 -4.47 -0.15 -6.44
N LEU A 22 -3.82 -0.05 -5.28
CA LEU A 22 -2.97 -1.12 -4.75
C LEU A 22 -3.75 -2.41 -4.50
N GLN A 23 -4.95 -2.29 -3.94
CA GLN A 23 -5.78 -3.44 -3.62
C GLN A 23 -6.17 -4.26 -4.85
N LYS A 24 -6.24 -3.63 -6.03
CA LYS A 24 -6.53 -4.32 -7.31
C LYS A 24 -5.39 -5.18 -7.81
N VAL A 25 -4.15 -4.87 -7.42
CA VAL A 25 -2.93 -5.58 -7.83
C VAL A 25 -2.33 -6.40 -6.69
N ARG A 26 -3.13 -6.66 -5.65
CA ARG A 26 -2.71 -7.46 -4.50
C ARG A 26 -2.31 -8.86 -4.95
N ASP A 27 -1.21 -9.35 -4.41
CA ASP A 27 -0.64 -10.68 -4.66
C ASP A 27 -0.19 -10.89 -6.13
N GLU A 28 -0.22 -9.85 -6.97
CA GLU A 28 0.27 -9.90 -8.35
C GLU A 28 1.78 -9.69 -8.40
N LEU A 29 2.49 -10.53 -9.16
CA LEU A 29 3.92 -10.38 -9.43
C LEU A 29 4.20 -9.04 -10.13
N GLY A 30 5.18 -8.29 -9.64
CA GLY A 30 5.55 -6.98 -10.20
C GLY A 30 4.68 -5.81 -9.71
N SER A 31 3.72 -6.04 -8.81
CA SER A 31 2.88 -4.98 -8.23
C SER A 31 3.67 -3.96 -7.41
N GLY A 32 4.93 -4.24 -7.07
CA GLY A 32 5.87 -3.26 -6.53
C GLY A 32 6.06 -2.03 -7.41
N ASP A 33 5.94 -2.15 -8.74
CA ASP A 33 5.96 -0.99 -9.63
C ASP A 33 4.78 -0.04 -9.36
N THR A 34 3.60 -0.56 -9.04
CA THR A 34 2.44 0.27 -8.65
C THR A 34 2.71 1.01 -7.33
N ILE A 35 3.33 0.36 -6.35
CA ILE A 35 3.77 1.02 -5.11
C ILE A 35 4.70 2.20 -5.44
N ARG A 36 5.72 1.97 -6.27
CA ARG A 36 6.71 3.00 -6.64
C ARG A 36 6.08 4.16 -7.40
N ARG A 37 5.09 3.92 -8.27
CA ARG A 37 4.37 4.98 -9.01
C ARG A 37 3.48 5.84 -8.10
N LEU A 38 2.83 5.23 -7.10
CA LEU A 38 1.87 5.93 -6.24
C LEU A 38 2.54 6.67 -5.06
N PHE A 39 3.74 6.24 -4.65
CA PHE A 39 4.44 6.73 -3.45
C PHE A 39 5.92 7.06 -3.73
N PHE A 40 6.26 7.44 -4.97
CA PHE A 40 7.64 7.70 -5.40
C PHE A 40 8.36 8.69 -4.47
N GLY A 41 9.52 8.28 -3.96
CA GLY A 41 10.39 9.14 -3.12
C GLY A 41 9.97 9.28 -1.65
N ASP A 42 8.79 8.81 -1.25
CA ASP A 42 8.23 9.03 0.09
C ASP A 42 8.07 7.74 0.92
N LEU A 43 8.78 6.66 0.56
CA LEU A 43 8.74 5.39 1.31
C LEU A 43 10.00 5.18 2.13
N THR A 44 9.81 4.93 3.41
CA THR A 44 10.90 4.58 4.34
C THR A 44 10.71 3.15 4.83
N PRO A 45 11.70 2.25 4.66
CA PRO A 45 11.66 0.93 5.29
C PRO A 45 11.75 1.08 6.81
N ILE A 46 10.79 0.49 7.54
CA ILE A 46 10.70 0.61 9.01
C ILE A 46 10.77 -0.73 9.76
N ALA A 47 10.50 -1.84 9.08
CA ALA A 47 10.58 -3.17 9.65
C ALA A 47 10.73 -4.23 8.55
N LEU A 48 11.15 -5.42 8.96
CA LEU A 48 11.23 -6.63 8.16
C LEU A 48 10.48 -7.74 8.87
N GLN A 49 9.75 -8.55 8.12
CA GLN A 49 9.00 -9.68 8.64
C GLN A 49 9.11 -10.86 7.66
N PRO A 50 9.25 -12.12 8.13
CA PRO A 50 9.02 -13.27 7.25
C PRO A 50 7.56 -13.34 6.83
N GLY A 51 7.29 -13.55 5.54
CA GLY A 51 5.93 -13.65 5.01
C GLY A 51 5.91 -14.43 3.70
N GLY A 52 4.93 -15.32 3.54
CA GLY A 52 4.81 -16.19 2.38
C GLY A 52 6.10 -16.94 2.06
N ALA A 53 6.57 -16.79 0.82
CA ALA A 53 7.79 -17.41 0.30
C ALA A 53 9.06 -16.52 0.42
N GLY A 54 9.04 -15.42 1.20
CA GLY A 54 10.20 -14.52 1.27
C GLY A 54 10.20 -13.52 2.43
N THR A 55 10.98 -12.44 2.26
CA THR A 55 11.06 -11.33 3.22
C THR A 55 10.10 -10.23 2.82
N VAL A 56 9.26 -9.82 3.76
CA VAL A 56 8.34 -8.70 3.64
C VAL A 56 8.97 -7.47 4.30
N VAL A 57 9.03 -6.38 3.55
CA VAL A 57 9.51 -5.07 4.00
C VAL A 57 8.31 -4.20 4.28
N HIS A 58 8.26 -3.59 5.46
CA HIS A 58 7.23 -2.61 5.80
C HIS A 58 7.74 -1.23 5.40
N LEU A 59 7.08 -0.64 4.41
CA LEU A 59 7.40 0.66 3.82
C LEU A 59 6.40 1.69 4.33
N TYR A 60 6.87 2.61 5.17
CA TYR A 60 6.06 3.68 5.73
C TYR A 60 6.13 4.94 4.86
N ASN A 61 4.96 5.48 4.54
CA ASN A 61 4.78 6.78 3.92
C ASN A 61 4.31 7.79 4.96
N LYS A 62 5.14 8.80 5.24
CA LYS A 62 4.83 9.82 6.25
C LYS A 62 3.76 10.83 5.78
N ALA A 63 3.68 11.10 4.47
CA ALA A 63 2.77 12.11 3.93
C ALA A 63 1.30 11.67 4.01
N ASP A 64 1.03 10.40 3.75
CA ASP A 64 -0.29 9.78 3.75
C ASP A 64 -0.57 8.96 5.03
N ASP A 65 0.38 8.92 5.97
CA ASP A 65 0.34 8.12 7.21
C ASP A 65 -0.13 6.68 6.97
N VAL A 66 0.61 5.96 6.12
CA VAL A 66 0.28 4.58 5.76
C VAL A 66 1.54 3.71 5.71
N THR A 67 1.40 2.46 6.12
CA THR A 67 2.43 1.43 5.96
C THR A 67 2.00 0.40 4.94
N ILE A 68 2.91 0.05 4.03
CA ILE A 68 2.74 -0.94 2.98
C ILE A 68 3.60 -2.17 3.31
N ALA A 69 3.00 -3.36 3.32
CA ALA A 69 3.70 -4.62 3.36
C ALA A 69 4.06 -5.07 1.93
N TYR A 70 5.36 -5.15 1.64
CA TYR A 70 5.90 -5.43 0.31
C TYR A 70 6.86 -6.62 0.35
N CYS A 71 6.59 -7.68 -0.41
CA CYS A 71 7.51 -8.81 -0.55
C CYS A 71 8.61 -8.46 -1.55
N ALA A 72 9.85 -8.30 -1.05
CA ALA A 72 10.97 -7.88 -1.89
C ALA A 72 11.43 -8.97 -2.87
N THR A 73 11.25 -10.24 -2.52
CA THR A 73 11.71 -11.39 -3.32
C THR A 73 10.94 -11.51 -4.64
N TYR A 74 9.64 -11.21 -4.63
CA TYR A 74 8.75 -11.41 -5.78
C TYR A 74 8.17 -10.10 -6.35
N ASP A 75 8.59 -8.96 -5.79
CA ASP A 75 8.09 -7.62 -6.14
C ASP A 75 6.56 -7.51 -5.99
N VAL A 76 6.03 -7.92 -4.83
CA VAL A 76 4.58 -8.05 -4.58
C VAL A 76 4.08 -7.11 -3.48
N PHE A 77 2.97 -6.43 -3.72
CA PHE A 77 2.13 -5.77 -2.72
C PHE A 77 1.23 -6.79 -2.01
N LEU A 78 1.30 -6.85 -0.67
CA LEU A 78 0.53 -7.79 0.13
C LEU A 78 -0.61 -7.10 0.90
N ALA A 79 -0.29 -6.00 1.57
CA ALA A 79 -1.24 -5.28 2.41
C ALA A 79 -0.85 -3.82 2.63
N ALA A 80 -1.81 -3.00 3.04
CA ALA A 80 -1.57 -1.65 3.54
C ALA A 80 -2.42 -1.37 4.78
N ARG A 81 -1.87 -0.63 5.73
CA ARG A 81 -2.55 -0.21 6.97
C ARG A 81 -2.28 1.27 7.26
N PRO A 82 -3.28 2.03 7.71
CA PRO A 82 -3.05 3.38 8.22
C PRO A 82 -2.06 3.35 9.40
N GLY A 83 -1.31 4.42 9.56
CA GLY A 83 -0.32 4.58 10.60
C GLY A 83 1.05 3.97 10.29
N ARG A 84 1.97 4.16 11.22
CA ARG A 84 3.29 3.53 11.25
C ARG A 84 3.20 2.15 11.90
N VAL A 85 3.18 1.09 11.09
CA VAL A 85 2.96 -0.30 11.50
C VAL A 85 4.25 -1.10 11.35
N ILE A 86 4.76 -1.69 12.43
CA ILE A 86 6.00 -2.48 12.39
C ILE A 86 5.79 -3.99 12.23
N GLU A 87 4.55 -4.45 12.39
CA GLU A 87 4.18 -5.87 12.32
C GLU A 87 2.80 -6.02 11.69
N PHE A 88 2.66 -6.95 10.75
CA PHE A 88 1.38 -7.32 10.14
C PHE A 88 1.00 -8.72 10.60
N ASP A 89 -0.32 -9.01 10.63
CA ASP A 89 -0.78 -10.37 10.86
C ASP A 89 -0.20 -11.31 9.77
N PRO A 90 0.41 -12.45 10.12
CA PRO A 90 0.95 -13.39 9.16
C PRO A 90 -0.05 -13.84 8.06
N ALA A 91 -1.35 -13.85 8.35
CA ALA A 91 -2.39 -14.15 7.38
C ALA A 91 -2.60 -13.06 6.32
N GLU A 92 -2.19 -11.81 6.61
CA GLU A 92 -2.26 -10.68 5.68
C GLU A 92 -1.10 -10.64 4.70
N ILE A 93 0.04 -11.27 5.05
CA ILE A 93 1.30 -11.21 4.31
C ILE A 93 1.76 -12.57 3.78
N LYS A 94 0.81 -13.43 3.43
CA LYS A 94 1.05 -14.81 2.99
C LYS A 94 1.27 -14.91 1.48
#